data_AF-A0A2G9UYB2-F1
#
_entry.id   AF-A0A2G9UYB2-F1
#
_cell.length_a   1.000
_cell.length_b   1.000
_cell.length_c   1.000
_cell.angle_alpha   90.00
_cell.angle_beta   90.00
_cell.angle_gamma   90.00
#
_symmetry.space_group_name_H-M   'P 1'
#
loop_
_entity.id
_entity.type
_entity.pdbx_description
1 polymer ?
#
loop_
_entity_poly.entity_id
_entity_poly.type
_entity_poly.pdbx_seq_one_letter_code
_entity_poly.pdbx_strand_id
1 'polypeptide(L)'
;MKTLRRQDARVIVGLFYVTEARKVLCQAYHHKLYGRKYTWFFIGWYADTWYIPPPEEHLNCTADQMVEAAQYHFTTESVMLSRDENATISGMTGREFQARLTAMLSPDSDPANTGGFPEAPLAYDAVWALALAFNCTRNRLPPGVRLEQFSYDNQEMADILFECVKNTLFKGVSGRVMFSDSGDRIARTQIEQMQNGKYVVMGFYDTTTQELEWYNKEQWYSSKGPPPDSTIIRESILTVASEVRSSARTGETMKLTL
;
A
#
# COMPACT_ATOMS: atom_id res chain seq x y z
N MET A 1 -7.77 -13.06 15.65
CA MET A 1 -7.08 -14.29 15.17
C MET A 1 -7.90 -15.56 15.28
N LYS A 2 -8.35 -15.97 16.47
CA LYS A 2 -9.11 -17.23 16.64
C LYS A 2 -10.32 -17.33 15.69
N THR A 3 -11.08 -16.25 15.54
CA THR A 3 -12.23 -16.20 14.61
C THR A 3 -11.82 -16.35 13.15
N LEU A 4 -10.79 -15.61 12.69
CA LEU A 4 -10.28 -15.71 11.31
C LEU A 4 -9.85 -17.15 10.98
N ARG A 5 -9.12 -17.78 11.90
CA ARG A 5 -8.72 -19.18 11.74
C ARG A 5 -9.92 -20.13 11.70
N ARG A 6 -10.91 -19.93 12.57
CA ARG A 6 -12.13 -20.76 12.61
C ARG A 6 -12.95 -20.64 11.33
N GLN A 7 -12.95 -19.47 10.70
CA GLN A 7 -13.67 -19.21 9.46
C GLN A 7 -12.87 -19.58 8.20
N ASP A 8 -11.65 -20.13 8.34
CA ASP A 8 -10.72 -20.38 7.22
C ASP A 8 -10.55 -19.15 6.31
N ALA A 9 -10.46 -17.94 6.89
CA ALA A 9 -10.23 -16.72 6.14
C ALA A 9 -8.78 -16.69 5.60
N ARG A 10 -8.63 -16.58 4.27
CA ARG A 10 -7.32 -16.67 3.58
C ARG A 10 -6.80 -15.35 3.03
N VAL A 11 -7.70 -14.42 2.70
CA VAL A 11 -7.36 -13.06 2.32
C VAL A 11 -7.73 -12.14 3.47
N ILE A 12 -6.75 -11.42 4.01
CA ILE A 12 -6.93 -10.64 5.23
C ILE A 12 -6.44 -9.22 4.97
N VAL A 13 -7.32 -8.25 5.21
CA VAL A 13 -7.03 -6.82 5.08
C VAL A 13 -6.91 -6.21 6.47
N GLY A 14 -5.71 -5.74 6.82
CA GLY A 14 -5.41 -5.13 8.10
C GLY A 14 -5.37 -3.60 8.00
N LEU A 15 -6.26 -2.93 8.74
CA LEU A 15 -6.34 -1.48 8.82
C LEU A 15 -6.09 -1.04 10.25
N PHE A 16 -4.83 -0.81 10.59
CA PHE A 16 -4.38 -0.51 11.95
C PHE A 16 -3.31 0.59 11.93
N TYR A 17 -2.96 1.14 13.10
CA TYR A 17 -1.71 1.87 13.25
C TYR A 17 -0.56 0.90 13.51
N VAL A 18 0.68 1.38 13.36
CA VAL A 18 1.87 0.55 13.31
C VAL A 18 2.07 -0.34 14.56
N THR A 19 1.78 0.19 15.76
CA THR A 19 1.89 -0.54 17.03
C THR A 19 0.87 -1.67 17.11
N GLU A 20 -0.38 -1.44 16.71
CA GLU A 20 -1.43 -2.45 16.64
C GLU A 20 -1.14 -3.49 15.55
N ALA A 21 -0.62 -3.05 14.40
CA ALA A 21 -0.23 -3.92 13.31
C ALA A 21 0.83 -4.94 13.76
N ARG A 22 1.83 -4.53 14.55
CA ARG A 22 2.83 -5.46 15.13
C ARG A 22 2.21 -6.47 16.09
N LYS A 23 1.30 -6.04 16.97
CA LYS A 23 0.57 -6.95 17.88
C LYS A 23 -0.24 -7.97 17.09
N VAL A 24 -0.95 -7.54 16.05
CA VAL A 24 -1.75 -8.37 15.15
C VAL A 24 -0.84 -9.36 14.41
N LEU A 25 0.26 -8.91 13.83
CA LEU A 25 1.20 -9.74 13.09
C LEU A 25 1.85 -10.82 13.98
N CYS A 26 2.25 -10.46 15.21
CA CYS A 26 2.73 -11.42 16.20
C CYS A 26 1.67 -12.49 16.52
N GLN A 27 0.41 -12.10 16.66
CA GLN A 27 -0.68 -13.07 16.85
C GLN A 27 -0.95 -13.93 15.58
N ALA A 28 -0.75 -13.39 14.38
CA ALA A 28 -0.84 -14.16 13.15
C ALA A 28 0.24 -15.26 13.11
N TYR A 29 1.46 -14.95 13.56
CA TYR A 29 2.54 -15.92 13.70
C TYR A 29 2.15 -17.08 14.65
N HIS A 30 1.73 -16.76 15.88
CA HIS A 30 1.34 -17.76 16.89
C HIS A 30 0.16 -18.64 16.45
N HIS A 31 -0.78 -18.08 15.70
CA HIS A 31 -1.94 -18.81 15.18
C HIS A 31 -1.71 -19.50 13.83
N LYS A 32 -0.50 -19.38 13.24
CA LYS A 32 -0.14 -19.91 11.90
C LYS A 32 -1.06 -19.40 10.79
N LEU A 33 -1.39 -18.10 10.84
CA LEU A 33 -2.17 -17.36 9.85
C LEU A 33 -1.25 -16.62 8.87
N TYR A 34 -0.20 -17.27 8.38
CA TYR A 34 0.76 -16.74 7.41
C TYR A 34 1.27 -17.90 6.54
N GLY A 35 2.07 -17.62 5.51
CA GLY A 35 2.61 -18.65 4.64
C GLY A 35 1.71 -18.99 3.45
N ARG A 36 1.92 -20.19 2.86
CA ARG A 36 1.35 -20.63 1.57
C ARG A 36 -0.18 -20.61 1.40
N LYS A 37 -0.95 -20.37 2.46
CA LYS A 37 -2.41 -20.39 2.44
C LYS A 37 -3.04 -19.01 2.64
N TYR A 38 -2.25 -18.00 3.00
CA TYR A 38 -2.77 -16.71 3.43
C TYR A 38 -2.12 -15.57 2.66
N THR A 39 -2.89 -14.52 2.43
CA THR A 39 -2.42 -13.26 1.87
C THR A 39 -2.88 -12.13 2.76
N TRP A 40 -1.93 -11.29 3.15
CA TRP A 40 -2.17 -10.11 3.98
C TRP A 40 -2.04 -8.85 3.16
N PHE A 41 -2.93 -7.91 3.41
CA PHE A 41 -2.85 -6.53 2.95
C PHE A 41 -2.69 -5.64 4.18
N PHE A 42 -1.69 -4.77 4.16
CA PHE A 42 -1.49 -3.71 5.13
C PHE A 42 -1.45 -2.35 4.42
N ILE A 43 -1.48 -1.28 5.22
CA ILE A 43 -1.33 0.09 4.71
C ILE A 43 0.16 0.36 4.43
N GLY A 44 0.50 1.04 3.34
CA GLY A 44 1.91 1.21 2.90
C GLY A 44 2.73 2.29 3.61
N TRP A 45 2.09 3.24 4.28
CA TRP A 45 2.72 4.39 4.96
C TRP A 45 3.61 4.08 6.18
N TYR A 46 3.87 2.81 6.46
CA TYR A 46 4.78 2.43 7.54
C TYR A 46 6.23 2.48 7.07
N ALA A 47 7.16 2.77 7.98
CA ALA A 47 8.59 2.65 7.70
C ALA A 47 8.97 1.23 7.24
N ASP A 48 9.99 1.10 6.37
CA ASP A 48 10.38 -0.18 5.75
C ASP A 48 10.57 -1.34 6.74
N THR A 49 11.04 -1.04 7.95
CA THR A 49 11.36 -2.01 9.01
C THR A 49 10.29 -2.09 10.11
N TRP A 50 9.10 -1.54 9.90
CA TRP A 50 8.06 -1.38 10.93
C TRP A 50 7.67 -2.66 11.68
N TYR A 51 7.79 -3.82 11.03
CA TYR A 51 7.42 -5.12 11.59
C TYR A 51 8.42 -5.61 12.64
N ILE A 52 9.62 -5.01 12.71
CA ILE A 52 10.60 -5.29 13.76
C ILE A 52 10.12 -4.59 15.04
N PRO A 53 9.79 -5.35 16.10
CA PRO A 53 9.26 -4.75 17.31
C PRO A 53 10.38 -4.02 18.05
N PRO A 54 10.16 -2.76 18.48
CA PRO A 54 11.14 -2.07 19.27
C PRO A 54 11.18 -2.65 20.70
N PRO A 55 12.32 -2.54 21.42
CA PRO A 55 12.52 -3.21 22.71
C PRO A 55 11.44 -2.89 23.77
N GLU A 56 10.91 -1.68 23.74
CA GLU A 56 9.91 -1.15 24.67
C GLU A 56 8.48 -1.73 24.49
N GLU A 57 8.16 -2.34 23.34
CA GLU A 57 6.81 -2.85 23.09
C GLU A 57 6.53 -4.21 23.73
N HIS A 58 7.55 -4.86 24.30
CA HIS A 58 7.44 -6.14 25.04
C HIS A 58 6.56 -7.19 24.36
N LEU A 59 6.68 -7.32 23.03
CA LEU A 59 5.93 -8.28 22.23
C LEU A 59 6.48 -9.69 22.44
N ASN A 60 5.59 -10.67 22.60
CA ASN A 60 5.94 -12.08 22.72
C ASN A 60 6.28 -12.72 21.35
N CYS A 61 7.05 -12.03 20.52
CA CYS A 61 7.58 -12.52 19.25
C CYS A 61 9.01 -12.01 19.04
N THR A 62 9.87 -12.83 18.46
CA THR A 62 11.22 -12.42 18.05
C THR A 62 11.19 -11.69 16.70
N ALA A 63 12.26 -10.95 16.37
CA ALA A 63 12.37 -10.30 15.06
C ALA A 63 12.23 -11.30 13.90
N ASP A 64 12.86 -12.47 14.00
CA ASP A 64 12.77 -13.51 12.96
C ASP A 64 11.34 -14.02 12.75
N GLN A 65 10.57 -14.19 13.84
CA GLN A 65 9.17 -14.61 13.77
C GLN A 65 8.29 -13.55 13.08
N MET A 66 8.59 -12.27 13.33
CA MET A 66 7.89 -11.16 12.70
C MET A 66 8.24 -11.04 11.22
N VAL A 67 9.52 -11.20 10.85
CA VAL A 67 9.98 -11.29 9.45
C VAL A 67 9.25 -12.42 8.72
N GLU A 68 9.21 -13.61 9.30
CA GLU A 68 8.55 -14.78 8.71
C GLU A 68 7.05 -14.54 8.48
N ALA A 69 6.38 -13.89 9.45
CA ALA A 69 4.95 -13.59 9.36
C ALA A 69 4.63 -12.45 8.37
N ALA A 70 5.53 -11.47 8.21
CA ALA A 70 5.38 -10.36 7.27
C ALA A 70 5.66 -10.76 5.82
N GLN A 71 6.37 -11.87 5.58
CA GLN A 71 6.81 -12.22 4.24
C GLN A 71 5.62 -12.33 3.25
N TYR A 72 5.79 -11.70 2.08
CA TYR A 72 4.84 -11.66 0.95
C TYR A 72 3.50 -10.98 1.19
N HIS A 73 3.35 -10.21 2.28
CA HIS A 73 2.21 -9.29 2.39
C HIS A 73 2.29 -8.18 1.34
N PHE A 74 1.12 -7.67 0.95
CA PHE A 74 1.00 -6.53 0.06
C PHE A 74 0.72 -5.27 0.86
N THR A 75 1.19 -4.16 0.34
CA THR A 75 0.83 -2.83 0.82
C THR A 75 0.30 -1.98 -0.33
N THR A 76 -0.58 -1.05 0.02
CA THR A 76 -1.09 -0.04 -0.91
C THR A 76 -0.96 1.34 -0.27
N GLU A 77 -0.48 2.30 -1.04
CA GLU A 77 -0.36 3.70 -0.62
C GLU A 77 -0.44 4.65 -1.83
N SER A 78 -0.74 5.92 -1.60
CA SER A 78 -0.58 6.96 -2.62
C SER A 78 0.89 7.19 -2.95
N VAL A 79 1.20 7.46 -4.22
CA VAL A 79 2.56 7.88 -4.61
C VAL A 79 2.89 9.23 -3.96
N MET A 80 3.85 9.23 -3.04
CA MET A 80 4.32 10.46 -2.37
C MET A 80 5.41 11.18 -3.15
N LEU A 81 6.33 10.44 -3.79
CA LEU A 81 7.43 11.01 -4.57
C LEU A 81 7.41 10.47 -6.00
N SER A 82 7.47 11.38 -6.98
CA SER A 82 7.55 11.01 -8.40
C SER A 82 8.89 10.37 -8.72
N ARG A 83 8.85 9.25 -9.47
CA ARG A 83 10.04 8.59 -10.05
C ARG A 83 10.37 9.06 -11.47
N ASP A 84 9.60 10.00 -12.03
CA ASP A 84 9.85 10.58 -13.34
C ASP A 84 11.20 11.32 -13.36
N GLU A 85 11.96 11.13 -14.44
CA GLU A 85 13.29 11.73 -14.63
C GLU A 85 13.22 13.13 -15.25
N ASN A 86 12.07 13.53 -15.80
CA ASN A 86 11.89 14.84 -16.37
C ASN A 86 11.62 15.87 -15.26
N ALA A 87 12.23 17.05 -15.39
CA ALA A 87 12.06 18.16 -14.46
C ALA A 87 10.58 18.53 -14.25
N THR A 88 10.26 18.94 -13.02
CA THR A 88 8.94 19.43 -12.60
C THR A 88 8.82 20.93 -12.83
N ILE A 89 7.70 21.55 -12.43
CA ILE A 89 7.51 23.01 -12.49
C ILE A 89 8.60 23.79 -11.75
N SER A 90 9.19 23.18 -10.71
CA SER A 90 10.27 23.79 -9.93
C SER A 90 11.64 23.74 -10.61
N GLY A 91 11.75 23.05 -11.75
CA GLY A 91 13.01 22.74 -12.42
C GLY A 91 13.77 21.54 -11.83
N MET A 92 13.31 20.96 -10.72
CA MET A 92 13.90 19.77 -10.10
C MET A 92 13.08 18.51 -10.40
N THR A 93 13.73 17.36 -10.41
CA THR A 93 13.11 16.02 -10.32
C THR A 93 12.75 15.68 -8.87
N GLY A 94 11.95 14.62 -8.67
CA GLY A 94 11.68 14.11 -7.32
C GLY A 94 12.94 13.67 -6.57
N ARG A 95 13.89 13.06 -7.28
CA ARG A 95 15.20 12.64 -6.70
C ARG A 95 16.04 13.83 -6.25
N GLU A 96 16.12 14.87 -7.08
CA GLU A 96 16.86 16.09 -6.72
C GLU A 96 16.21 16.83 -5.55
N PHE A 97 14.87 16.89 -5.51
CA PHE A 97 14.14 17.41 -4.35
C PHE A 97 14.49 16.64 -3.08
N GLN A 98 14.46 15.31 -3.12
CA GLN A 98 14.75 14.49 -1.95
C GLN A 98 16.21 14.67 -1.49
N ALA A 99 17.18 14.66 -2.41
CA ALA A 99 18.58 14.93 -2.09
C ALA A 99 18.77 16.32 -1.46
N ARG A 100 18.10 17.33 -2.01
CA ARG A 100 18.11 18.70 -1.47
C ARG A 100 17.52 18.75 -0.06
N LEU A 101 16.39 18.07 0.18
CA LEU A 101 15.74 18.02 1.49
C LEU A 101 16.65 17.32 2.52
N THR A 102 17.22 16.17 2.16
CA THR A 102 18.15 15.44 3.04
C THR A 102 19.35 16.31 3.42
N ALA A 103 19.90 17.09 2.49
CA ALA A 103 21.01 18.00 2.77
C ALA A 103 20.64 19.18 3.71
N MET A 104 19.35 19.46 3.92
CA MET A 104 18.87 20.47 4.87
C MET A 104 18.61 19.90 6.27
N LEU A 105 18.52 18.58 6.42
CA LEU A 105 18.39 17.95 7.73
C LEU A 105 19.72 18.02 8.49
N SER A 106 19.65 17.99 9.82
CA SER A 106 20.88 17.93 10.64
C SER A 106 21.70 16.69 10.24
N PRO A 107 23.05 16.75 10.25
CA PRO A 107 23.90 15.63 9.82
C PRO A 107 23.63 14.32 10.56
N ASP A 108 23.13 14.40 11.79
CA ASP A 108 22.80 13.25 12.65
C ASP A 108 21.38 12.69 12.40
N SER A 109 20.61 13.31 11.49
CA SER A 109 19.24 12.89 11.18
C SER A 109 19.27 11.81 10.12
N ASP A 110 18.69 10.66 10.43
CA ASP A 110 18.40 9.64 9.43
C ASP A 110 17.04 9.95 8.78
N PRO A 111 16.97 10.13 7.44
CA PRO A 111 15.70 10.30 6.73
C PRO A 111 14.67 9.20 7.04
N ALA A 112 15.12 7.97 7.29
CA ALA A 112 14.24 6.85 7.63
C ALA A 112 13.58 6.99 9.01
N ASN A 113 14.20 7.78 9.90
CA ASN A 113 13.71 8.06 11.26
C ASN A 113 13.16 9.48 11.40
N THR A 114 13.15 10.26 10.32
CA THR A 114 12.64 11.64 10.32
C THR A 114 11.13 11.61 10.04
N GLY A 115 10.33 11.94 11.05
CA GLY A 115 8.87 11.99 10.91
C GLY A 115 8.42 12.95 9.81
N GLY A 116 7.49 12.52 8.96
CA GLY A 116 6.95 13.34 7.87
C GLY A 116 7.85 13.46 6.64
N PHE A 117 9.01 12.79 6.62
CA PHE A 117 9.93 12.84 5.47
C PHE A 117 9.31 12.30 4.17
N PRO A 118 8.57 11.17 4.18
CA PRO A 118 7.88 10.69 2.97
C PRO A 118 6.83 11.67 2.43
N GLU A 119 6.16 12.43 3.30
CA GLU A 119 5.07 13.34 2.97
C GLU A 119 5.54 14.75 2.57
N ALA A 120 6.82 15.08 2.78
CA ALA A 120 7.40 16.37 2.43
C ALA A 120 7.16 16.83 0.96
N PRO A 121 7.18 15.96 -0.06
CA PRO A 121 6.80 16.32 -1.42
C PRO A 121 5.38 16.89 -1.55
N LEU A 122 4.44 16.39 -0.74
CA LEU A 122 3.05 16.87 -0.74
C LEU A 122 2.98 18.32 -0.26
N ALA A 123 3.69 18.63 0.83
CA ALA A 123 3.75 19.99 1.36
C ALA A 123 4.42 20.96 0.38
N TYR A 124 5.50 20.52 -0.28
CA TYR A 124 6.18 21.31 -1.30
C TYR A 124 5.26 21.64 -2.48
N ASP A 125 4.54 20.64 -2.99
CA ASP A 125 3.62 20.84 -4.10
C ASP A 125 2.34 21.60 -3.68
N ALA A 126 1.91 21.54 -2.41
CA ALA A 126 0.81 22.34 -1.90
C ALA A 126 1.11 23.85 -1.98
N VAL A 127 2.35 24.25 -1.65
CA VAL A 127 2.78 25.65 -1.78
C VAL A 127 2.83 26.08 -3.25
N TRP A 128 3.31 25.21 -4.15
CA TRP A 128 3.26 25.47 -5.59
C TRP A 128 1.83 25.62 -6.11
N ALA A 129 0.92 24.76 -5.69
CA ALA A 129 -0.49 24.83 -6.05
C ALA A 129 -1.10 26.18 -5.62
N LEU A 130 -0.81 26.62 -4.39
CA LEU A 130 -1.27 27.91 -3.88
C LEU A 130 -0.70 29.09 -4.69
N ALA A 131 0.59 29.05 -5.03
CA ALA A 131 1.23 30.09 -5.84
C ALA A 131 0.60 30.20 -7.24
N LEU A 132 0.32 29.05 -7.88
CA LEU A 132 -0.37 29.00 -9.17
C LEU A 132 -1.81 29.52 -9.07
N ALA A 133 -2.54 29.12 -8.03
CA ALA A 133 -3.90 29.58 -7.77
C ALA A 133 -3.95 31.10 -7.56
N PHE A 134 -3.02 31.69 -6.80
CA PHE A 134 -2.95 33.13 -6.64
C PHE A 134 -2.60 33.85 -7.94
N ASN A 135 -1.69 33.31 -8.76
CA ASN A 135 -1.40 33.87 -10.07
C ASN A 135 -2.64 33.85 -10.98
N CYS A 136 -3.40 32.75 -11.00
CA CYS A 136 -4.69 32.65 -11.69
C CYS A 136 -5.69 33.68 -11.16
N THR A 137 -5.84 33.77 -9.83
CA THR A 137 -6.80 34.66 -9.17
C THR A 137 -6.51 36.11 -9.52
N ARG A 138 -5.25 36.54 -9.42
CA ARG A 138 -4.80 37.89 -9.79
C ARG A 138 -5.21 38.27 -11.22
N ASN A 139 -5.16 37.32 -12.16
CA ASN A 139 -5.50 37.57 -13.56
C ASN A 139 -7.00 37.53 -13.85
N ARG A 140 -7.82 37.05 -12.90
CA ARG A 140 -9.29 36.97 -13.01
C ARG A 140 -10.03 38.01 -12.16
N LEU A 141 -9.34 38.70 -11.26
CA LEU A 141 -9.93 39.76 -10.46
C LEU A 141 -10.38 40.96 -11.33
N PRO A 142 -11.43 41.69 -10.90
CA PRO A 142 -11.85 42.90 -11.60
C PRO A 142 -10.72 43.94 -11.70
N PRO A 143 -10.73 44.80 -12.74
CA PRO A 143 -9.74 45.87 -12.87
C PRO A 143 -9.65 46.74 -11.61
N GLY A 144 -8.44 46.94 -11.10
CA GLY A 144 -8.19 47.74 -9.89
C GLY A 144 -8.35 46.99 -8.57
N VAL A 145 -8.86 45.76 -8.57
CA VAL A 145 -8.92 44.88 -7.40
C VAL A 145 -7.63 44.06 -7.31
N ARG A 146 -7.03 44.01 -6.12
CA ARG A 146 -5.81 43.23 -5.87
C ARG A 146 -6.01 42.24 -4.73
N LEU A 147 -5.20 41.18 -4.71
CA LEU A 147 -5.27 40.14 -3.66
C LEU A 147 -5.10 40.69 -2.24
N GLU A 148 -4.34 41.77 -2.05
CA GLU A 148 -4.09 42.34 -0.72
C GLU A 148 -5.30 43.10 -0.15
N GLN A 149 -6.36 43.29 -0.95
CA GLN A 149 -7.62 43.91 -0.54
C GLN A 149 -8.63 42.88 -0.04
N PHE A 150 -8.20 41.64 0.19
CA PHE A 150 -9.06 40.57 0.72
C PHE A 150 -9.61 40.91 2.12
N SER A 151 -10.89 40.59 2.33
CA SER A 151 -11.57 40.61 3.62
C SER A 151 -12.40 39.33 3.76
N TYR A 152 -12.69 38.90 4.99
CA TYR A 152 -13.38 37.63 5.25
C TYR A 152 -14.84 37.57 4.74
N ASP A 153 -15.43 38.72 4.37
CA ASP A 153 -16.74 38.85 3.74
C ASP A 153 -16.70 38.95 2.21
N ASN A 154 -15.50 38.98 1.61
CA ASN A 154 -15.32 39.07 0.16
C ASN A 154 -15.53 37.70 -0.52
N GLN A 155 -16.79 37.35 -0.75
CA GLN A 155 -17.17 36.11 -1.43
C GLN A 155 -16.66 36.05 -2.87
N GLU A 156 -16.66 37.16 -3.62
CA GLU A 156 -16.23 37.18 -5.02
C GLU A 156 -14.76 36.74 -5.17
N MET A 157 -13.86 37.29 -4.35
CA MET A 157 -12.44 36.90 -4.38
C MET A 157 -12.26 35.45 -3.90
N ALA A 158 -13.03 35.00 -2.91
CA ALA A 158 -12.99 33.63 -2.41
C ALA A 158 -13.44 32.63 -3.49
N ASP A 159 -14.51 32.93 -4.23
CA ASP A 159 -15.05 32.08 -5.30
C ASP A 159 -14.07 32.01 -6.48
N ILE A 160 -13.46 33.13 -6.88
CA ILE A 160 -12.42 33.13 -7.91
C ILE A 160 -11.21 32.30 -7.48
N LEU A 161 -10.77 32.44 -6.22
CA LEU A 161 -9.66 31.65 -5.68
C LEU A 161 -9.99 30.17 -5.66
N PHE A 162 -11.19 29.80 -5.21
CA PHE A 162 -11.65 28.41 -5.19
C PHE A 162 -11.66 27.81 -6.59
N GLU A 163 -12.19 28.52 -7.57
CA GLU A 163 -12.17 28.10 -8.98
C GLU A 163 -10.74 27.96 -9.52
N CYS A 164 -9.82 28.85 -9.14
CA CYS A 164 -8.41 28.75 -9.54
C CYS A 164 -7.70 27.55 -8.89
N VAL A 165 -7.99 27.24 -7.62
CA VAL A 165 -7.47 26.02 -6.95
C VAL A 165 -8.02 24.78 -7.62
N LYS A 166 -9.34 24.73 -7.84
CA LYS A 166 -10.02 23.60 -8.50
C LYS A 166 -9.43 23.28 -9.87
N ASN A 167 -9.12 24.31 -10.66
CA ASN A 167 -8.56 24.15 -12.01
C ASN A 167 -7.01 24.07 -12.03
N THR A 168 -6.36 23.95 -10.88
CA THR A 168 -4.90 23.80 -10.82
C THR A 168 -4.49 22.43 -11.35
N LEU A 169 -3.64 22.44 -12.39
CA LEU A 169 -3.04 21.25 -12.97
C LEU A 169 -1.58 21.50 -13.30
N PHE A 170 -0.67 20.79 -12.65
CA PHE A 170 0.77 20.89 -12.95
C PHE A 170 1.53 19.61 -12.60
N LYS A 171 2.79 19.56 -13.02
CA LYS A 171 3.73 18.50 -12.66
C LYS A 171 4.60 18.96 -11.50
N GLY A 172 4.36 18.40 -10.31
CA GLY A 172 5.11 18.61 -9.09
C GLY A 172 6.09 17.47 -8.79
N VAL A 173 6.82 17.59 -7.67
CA VAL A 173 7.81 16.58 -7.23
C VAL A 173 7.14 15.29 -6.74
N SER A 174 5.88 15.36 -6.33
CA SER A 174 5.04 14.22 -6.00
C SER A 174 4.24 13.67 -7.19
N GLY A 175 4.46 14.20 -8.40
CA GLY A 175 3.83 13.74 -9.64
C GLY A 175 2.85 14.75 -10.22
N ARG A 176 1.84 14.26 -10.96
CA ARG A 176 0.77 15.13 -11.48
C ARG A 176 -0.10 15.59 -10.31
N VAL A 177 -0.28 16.90 -10.16
CA VAL A 177 -1.07 17.52 -9.10
C VAL A 177 -2.35 18.07 -9.72
N MET A 178 -3.48 17.57 -9.24
CA MET A 178 -4.82 18.03 -9.55
C MET A 178 -5.78 17.66 -8.42
N PHE A 179 -6.92 18.33 -8.36
CA PHE A 179 -7.92 18.13 -7.32
C PHE A 179 -9.24 17.66 -7.94
N SER A 180 -9.93 16.78 -7.22
CA SER A 180 -11.29 16.35 -7.54
C SER A 180 -12.31 17.44 -7.17
N ASP A 181 -13.56 17.26 -7.58
CA ASP A 181 -14.66 18.16 -7.21
C ASP A 181 -14.92 18.21 -5.69
N SER A 182 -14.52 17.17 -4.93
CA SER A 182 -14.59 17.14 -3.46
C SER A 182 -13.38 17.81 -2.78
N GLY A 183 -12.38 18.24 -3.54
CA GLY A 183 -11.14 18.83 -3.02
C GLY A 183 -10.03 17.81 -2.73
N ASP A 184 -10.29 16.51 -2.91
CA ASP A 184 -9.26 15.49 -2.72
C ASP A 184 -8.23 15.55 -3.84
N ARG A 185 -6.95 15.42 -3.48
CA ARG A 185 -5.88 15.27 -4.47
C ARG A 185 -6.03 13.94 -5.18
N ILE A 186 -6.01 13.98 -6.51
CA ILE A 186 -5.98 12.79 -7.34
C ILE A 186 -4.52 12.31 -7.47
N ALA A 187 -4.23 11.12 -6.95
CA ALA A 187 -2.92 10.49 -7.01
C ALA A 187 -3.04 9.01 -7.44
N ARG A 188 -1.98 8.48 -8.06
CA ARG A 188 -1.89 7.05 -8.37
C ARG A 188 -1.63 6.27 -7.08
N THR A 189 -2.23 5.09 -6.98
CA THR A 189 -1.95 4.14 -5.89
C THR A 189 -0.74 3.28 -6.28
N GLN A 190 0.30 3.30 -5.46
CA GLN A 190 1.42 2.36 -5.52
C GLN A 190 1.06 1.07 -4.78
N ILE A 191 1.42 -0.06 -5.38
CA ILE A 191 1.25 -1.39 -4.78
C ILE A 191 2.64 -2.00 -4.61
N GLU A 192 2.94 -2.47 -3.40
CA GLU A 192 4.21 -3.12 -3.09
C GLU A 192 4.00 -4.47 -2.43
N GLN A 193 5.03 -5.30 -2.47
CA GLN A 193 5.06 -6.58 -1.77
C GLN A 193 6.34 -6.68 -0.95
N MET A 194 6.22 -7.13 0.30
CA MET A 194 7.36 -7.47 1.16
C MET A 194 8.02 -8.75 0.68
N GLN A 195 9.24 -8.66 0.15
CA GLN A 195 10.04 -9.79 -0.32
C GLN A 195 11.40 -9.78 0.37
N ASN A 196 11.62 -10.73 1.28
CA ASN A 196 12.90 -10.95 1.97
C ASN A 196 13.41 -9.68 2.69
N GLY A 197 12.52 -9.01 3.43
CA GLY A 197 12.83 -7.80 4.19
C GLY A 197 12.93 -6.52 3.36
N LYS A 198 12.48 -6.53 2.09
CA LYS A 198 12.44 -5.34 1.23
C LYS A 198 11.08 -5.20 0.57
N TYR A 199 10.56 -3.98 0.49
CA TYR A 199 9.40 -3.68 -0.33
C TYR A 199 9.80 -3.59 -1.80
N VAL A 200 9.10 -4.35 -2.64
CA VAL A 200 9.28 -4.35 -4.09
C VAL A 200 8.00 -3.80 -4.72
N VAL A 201 8.13 -2.79 -5.58
CA VAL A 201 7.00 -2.22 -6.31
C VAL A 201 6.46 -3.24 -7.31
N MET A 202 5.18 -3.58 -7.13
CA MET A 202 4.43 -4.51 -7.97
C MET A 202 3.74 -3.80 -9.13
N GLY A 203 3.32 -2.56 -8.92
CA GLY A 203 2.58 -1.81 -9.92
C GLY A 203 1.96 -0.53 -9.41
N PHE A 204 1.21 0.13 -10.28
CA PHE A 204 0.48 1.36 -9.99
C PHE A 204 -0.94 1.27 -10.54
N TYR A 205 -1.90 1.74 -9.76
CA TYR A 205 -3.29 1.88 -10.18
C TYR A 205 -3.65 3.36 -10.31
N ASP A 206 -4.19 3.75 -11.45
CA ASP A 206 -4.71 5.10 -11.68
C ASP A 206 -6.24 5.09 -11.56
N THR A 207 -6.76 5.78 -10.55
CA THR A 207 -8.21 5.83 -10.29
C THR A 207 -8.98 6.62 -11.34
N THR A 208 -8.31 7.49 -12.11
CA THR A 208 -8.95 8.31 -13.15
C THR A 208 -9.12 7.55 -14.46
N THR A 209 -8.11 6.78 -14.86
CA THR A 209 -8.15 5.97 -16.10
C THR A 209 -8.64 4.55 -15.84
N GLN A 210 -8.69 4.11 -14.56
CA GLN A 210 -8.96 2.74 -14.14
C GLN A 210 -7.93 1.73 -14.69
N GLU A 211 -6.72 2.21 -14.99
CA GLU A 211 -5.65 1.39 -15.52
C GLU A 211 -4.76 0.86 -14.39
N LEU A 212 -4.53 -0.45 -14.42
CA LEU A 212 -3.56 -1.14 -13.58
C LEU A 212 -2.30 -1.43 -14.39
N GLU A 213 -1.22 -0.74 -14.04
CA GLU A 213 0.12 -1.08 -14.49
C GLU A 213 0.69 -2.15 -13.56
N TRP A 214 0.92 -3.38 -14.06
CA TRP A 214 1.41 -4.49 -13.25
C TRP A 214 2.72 -5.06 -13.80
N TYR A 215 3.72 -5.20 -12.93
CA TYR A 215 5.07 -5.58 -13.33
C TYR A 215 5.37 -7.08 -13.26
N ASN A 216 4.44 -7.90 -12.78
CA ASN A 216 4.62 -9.36 -12.64
C ASN A 216 5.87 -9.75 -11.82
N LYS A 217 6.10 -9.04 -10.71
CA LYS A 217 7.25 -9.24 -9.81
C LYS A 217 6.88 -9.94 -8.51
N GLU A 218 5.60 -10.25 -8.32
CA GLU A 218 5.10 -10.85 -7.11
C GLU A 218 5.70 -12.24 -6.89
N GLN A 219 5.99 -12.53 -5.63
CA GLN A 219 6.45 -13.83 -5.18
C GLN A 219 5.41 -14.46 -4.27
N TRP A 220 5.30 -15.77 -4.39
CA TRP A 220 4.39 -16.59 -3.60
C TRP A 220 5.16 -17.76 -3.01
N TYR A 221 4.69 -18.28 -1.88
CA TYR A 221 5.24 -19.50 -1.31
C TYR A 221 5.03 -20.75 -2.19
N SER A 222 4.13 -20.69 -3.18
CA SER A 222 3.86 -21.77 -4.10
C SER A 222 4.22 -21.36 -5.52
N SER A 223 4.83 -22.27 -6.28
CA SER A 223 5.06 -22.11 -7.72
C SER A 223 3.76 -22.06 -8.55
N LYS A 224 2.60 -22.35 -7.95
CA LYS A 224 1.29 -22.28 -8.59
C LYS A 224 0.66 -20.88 -8.53
N GLY A 225 1.33 -19.91 -7.93
CA GLY A 225 0.82 -18.54 -7.78
C GLY A 225 0.09 -18.29 -6.45
N PRO A 226 -0.84 -17.32 -6.40
CA PRO A 226 -1.53 -16.94 -5.18
C PRO A 226 -2.36 -18.08 -4.58
N PRO A 227 -2.52 -18.13 -3.24
CA PRO A 227 -3.40 -19.10 -2.62
C PRO A 227 -4.86 -18.87 -3.02
N PRO A 228 -5.66 -19.93 -3.22
CA PRO A 228 -7.10 -19.78 -3.39
C PRO A 228 -7.74 -19.27 -2.09
N ASP A 229 -8.83 -18.51 -2.22
CA ASP A 229 -9.60 -17.94 -1.12
C ASP A 229 -10.24 -19.01 -0.19
N SER A 230 -10.41 -20.22 -0.69
CA SER A 230 -11.12 -21.32 -0.02
C SER A 230 -10.54 -22.70 -0.37
N THR A 231 -11.03 -23.75 0.30
CA THR A 231 -10.66 -25.13 -0.04
C THR A 231 -11.45 -25.61 -1.26
N ILE A 232 -10.75 -26.13 -2.27
CA ILE A 232 -11.39 -26.74 -3.44
C ILE A 232 -11.88 -28.14 -3.05
N ILE A 233 -13.20 -28.32 -3.04
CA ILE A 233 -13.83 -29.62 -2.80
C ILE A 233 -13.71 -30.45 -4.08
N ARG A 234 -13.15 -31.66 -3.98
CA ARG A 234 -13.08 -32.64 -5.07
C ARG A 234 -13.73 -33.92 -4.62
N GLU A 235 -14.77 -34.32 -5.34
CA GLU A 235 -15.40 -35.62 -5.15
C GLU A 235 -14.58 -36.69 -5.84
N SER A 236 -14.33 -37.80 -5.14
CA SER A 236 -13.71 -38.98 -5.71
C SER A 236 -14.53 -40.21 -5.36
N ILE A 237 -14.72 -41.07 -6.36
CA ILE A 237 -15.40 -42.35 -6.16
C ILE A 237 -14.37 -43.34 -5.64
N LEU A 238 -14.62 -43.89 -4.44
CA LEU A 238 -13.86 -45.03 -3.96
C LEU A 238 -14.35 -46.26 -4.72
N THR A 239 -13.45 -46.88 -5.50
CA THR A 239 -13.74 -48.12 -6.22
C THR A 239 -13.03 -49.29 -5.55
N VAL A 240 -13.67 -50.47 -5.58
CA VAL A 240 -13.05 -51.71 -5.11
C VAL A 240 -12.02 -52.15 -6.16
N ALA A 241 -10.80 -52.45 -5.71
CA ALA A 241 -9.76 -53.01 -6.58
C ALA A 241 -10.29 -54.25 -7.30
N SER A 242 -10.04 -54.34 -8.61
CA SER A 242 -10.53 -55.44 -9.47
C SER A 242 -10.13 -56.83 -8.96
N GLU A 243 -9.03 -56.93 -8.21
CA GLU A 243 -8.50 -58.15 -7.58
C GLU A 243 -9.41 -58.73 -6.49
N VAL A 244 -10.20 -57.90 -5.80
CA VAL A 244 -11.19 -58.38 -4.80
C VAL A 244 -12.46 -58.88 -5.48
N ARG A 245 -12.74 -58.39 -6.70
CA ARG A 245 -13.91 -58.81 -7.49
C ARG A 245 -13.79 -60.25 -8.02
N SER A 246 -12.58 -60.76 -8.21
CA SER A 246 -12.35 -62.15 -8.60
C SER A 246 -12.51 -63.12 -7.43
N SER A 247 -12.02 -62.78 -6.22
CA SER A 247 -12.14 -63.68 -5.06
C SER A 247 -13.58 -63.83 -4.55
N ALA A 248 -14.40 -62.77 -4.67
CA ALA A 248 -15.83 -62.84 -4.34
C ALA A 248 -16.64 -63.70 -5.33
N ARG A 249 -16.13 -63.95 -6.55
CA ARG A 249 -16.75 -64.88 -7.51
C ARG A 249 -16.29 -66.33 -7.35
N THR A 250 -15.12 -66.57 -6.75
CA THR A 250 -14.56 -67.92 -6.57
C THR A 250 -14.82 -68.53 -5.20
N GLY A 251 -15.51 -67.83 -4.29
CA GLY A 251 -15.97 -68.41 -3.03
C GLY A 251 -14.86 -68.75 -2.03
N GLU A 252 -13.66 -68.19 -2.18
CA GLU A 252 -12.59 -68.40 -1.20
C GLU A 252 -12.76 -67.44 -0.01
N THR A 253 -12.90 -68.04 1.17
CA THR A 253 -13.02 -67.33 2.45
C THR A 253 -11.66 -66.76 2.83
N MET A 254 -11.50 -65.44 2.84
CA MET A 254 -10.29 -64.79 3.33
C MET A 254 -10.26 -64.81 4.87
N LYS A 255 -9.24 -65.47 5.45
CA LYS A 255 -8.87 -65.30 6.85
C LYS A 255 -8.28 -63.91 7.05
N LEU A 256 -8.91 -63.11 7.90
CA LEU A 256 -8.30 -61.91 8.49
C LEU A 256 -7.29 -62.36 9.54
N THR A 257 -6.01 -62.04 9.31
CA THR A 257 -4.99 -62.03 10.37
C THR A 257 -4.92 -60.59 10.89
N LEU A 258 -5.14 -60.43 12.20
CA LEU A 258 -4.99 -59.17 12.94
C LEU A 258 -3.54 -58.68 12.92
#